data_AF-A0A7X9II03-F1
#
_entry.id   AF-A0A7X9II03-F1
#
_cell.length_a   1.000
_cell.length_b   1.000
_cell.length_c   1.000
_cell.angle_alpha   90.00
_cell.angle_beta   90.00
_cell.angle_gamma   90.00
#
_symmetry.space_group_name_H-M   'P 1'
#
loop_
_entity.id
_entity.type
_entity.pdbx_description
1 polymer ?
#
loop_
_entity_poly.entity_id
_entity_poly.type
_entity_poly.pdbx_seq_one_letter_code
_entity_poly.pdbx_strand_id
1 'polypeptide(L)' 'MRSWIAFWGIVVKDMRAYYLKPPNVSWGLLFPLVWTGMYFIRSGLGLESVTALVPGVA' A
#
# COMPACT_ATOMS: atom_id res chain seq x y z
N MET A 1 24.79 8.30 -19.02
CA MET A 1 25.31 7.73 -17.75
C MET A 1 25.06 8.65 -16.55
N ARG A 2 25.49 9.93 -16.56
CA ARG A 2 25.23 10.88 -15.46
C ARG A 2 23.74 11.12 -15.14
N SER A 3 22.88 11.19 -16.15
CA SER A 3 21.44 11.42 -15.93
C SER A 3 20.76 10.31 -15.14
N TRP A 4 21.23 9.07 -15.29
CA TRP A 4 20.71 7.92 -14.52
C TRP A 4 21.11 8.00 -13.05
N ILE A 5 22.33 8.43 -12.77
CA ILE A 5 22.82 8.66 -11.40
C ILE A 5 22.05 9.82 -10.75
N ALA A 6 21.81 10.91 -11.49
CA ALA A 6 21.02 12.04 -11.01
C ALA A 6 19.56 11.62 -10.73
N PHE A 7 18.96 10.84 -11.63
CA PHE A 7 17.62 10.28 -11.46
C PHE A 7 17.51 9.46 -10.16
N TRP A 8 18.39 8.48 -9.97
CA TRP A 8 18.39 7.67 -8.75
C TRP A 8 18.68 8.48 -7.49
N GLY A 9 19.57 9.47 -7.57
CA GLY A 9 19.83 10.39 -6.47
C GLY A 9 18.59 11.16 -6.02
N ILE A 10 17.79 11.66 -6.98
CA ILE A 10 16.53 12.35 -6.70
C ILE A 10 15.49 11.39 -6.13
N VAL A 11 15.28 10.23 -6.75
CA VAL A 11 14.29 9.25 -6.30
C VAL A 11 14.57 8.80 -4.86
N VAL A 12 15.83 8.45 -4.54
CA VAL A 12 16.18 8.01 -3.19
C VAL A 12 16.02 9.13 -2.17
N LYS A 13 16.40 10.36 -2.51
CA LYS A 13 16.20 11.53 -1.65
C LYS A 13 14.71 11.74 -1.36
N ASP A 14 13.87 11.69 -2.39
CA ASP A 14 12.45 12.00 -2.29
C ASP A 14 11.70 10.93 -1.49
N MET A 15 12.00 9.66 -1.75
CA MET A 15 11.49 8.54 -0.95
C MET A 15 11.86 8.70 0.53
N ARG A 16 13.10 9.06 0.85
CA ARG A 16 13.55 9.20 2.24
C ARG A 16 12.96 10.43 2.94
N ALA A 17 12.81 11.55 2.22
CA ALA A 17 12.31 12.81 2.77
C ALA A 17 10.79 12.83 2.96
N TYR A 18 10.04 12.19 2.07
CA TYR A 18 8.58 12.32 2.03
C TYR A 18 7.83 11.02 2.31
N TYR A 19 8.31 9.87 1.82
CA TYR A 19 7.52 8.63 1.84
C TYR A 19 7.92 7.68 2.97
N LEU A 20 9.22 7.58 3.28
CA LEU A 20 9.78 6.68 4.30
C LEU A 20 9.72 7.25 5.72
N LYS A 21 9.00 8.34 5.95
CA LYS A 21 8.71 8.81 7.30
C LYS A 21 7.92 7.73 8.03
N PRO A 22 8.32 7.30 9.25
CA PRO A 22 7.61 6.28 10.02
C PRO A 22 6.08 6.44 10.01
N PRO A 23 5.50 7.65 10.21
CA PRO A 23 4.05 7.82 10.13
C PRO A 23 3.46 7.60 8.72
N ASN A 24 4.15 7.97 7.65
CA ASN A 24 3.64 7.87 6.28
C ASN A 24 3.68 6.43 5.77
N VAL A 25 4.73 5.68 6.10
CA VAL A 25 4.82 4.24 5.82
C VAL A 25 3.77 3.49 6.61
N SER A 26 3.63 3.83 7.90
CA SER A 26 2.67 3.18 8.79
C SER A 26 1.25 3.44 8.33
N TRP A 27 0.84 4.70 8.12
CA TRP A 27 -0.51 5.00 7.68
C TRP A 27 -0.81 4.51 6.26
N GLY A 28 0.15 4.59 5.33
CA GLY A 28 -0.07 4.14 3.95
C GLY A 28 -0.16 2.62 3.81
N LEU A 29 0.62 1.86 4.58
CA LEU A 29 0.71 0.40 4.45
C LEU A 29 -0.13 -0.35 5.49
N LEU A 30 -0.15 0.10 6.75
CA LEU A 30 -0.90 -0.58 7.81
C LEU A 30 -2.40 -0.33 7.69
N PHE A 31 -2.85 0.85 7.25
CA PHE A 31 -4.26 1.13 7.11
C PHE A 31 -4.99 0.14 6.17
N PRO A 32 -4.55 -0.07 4.91
CA PRO A 32 -5.22 -1.03 4.05
C PRO A 32 -5.12 -2.46 4.59
N LEU A 33 -3.99 -2.88 5.16
CA LEU A 33 -3.83 -4.23 5.70
C LEU A 33 -4.71 -4.50 6.92
N VAL A 34 -4.74 -3.56 7.87
CA VAL A 34 -5.58 -3.65 9.07
C VAL A 34 -7.05 -3.59 8.66
N TRP A 35 -7.43 -2.71 7.73
CA TRP A 35 -8.80 -2.66 7.22
C TRP A 35 -9.19 -3.98 6.56
N THR A 36 -8.39 -4.50 5.61
CA THR A 36 -8.62 -5.80 4.99
C THR A 36 -8.77 -6.89 6.06
N GLY A 37 -7.90 -6.92 7.07
CA GLY A 37 -7.99 -7.86 8.19
C GLY A 37 -9.28 -7.70 9.02
N MET A 38 -9.68 -6.48 9.36
CA MET A 38 -10.95 -6.21 10.05
C MET A 38 -12.16 -6.63 9.21
N TYR A 39 -12.10 -6.44 7.89
CA TYR A 39 -13.15 -6.88 6.98
C TYR A 39 -13.26 -8.41 6.98
N PHE A 40 -12.12 -9.12 6.88
CA PHE A 40 -12.07 -10.57 7.01
C PHE A 40 -12.67 -11.05 8.34
N ILE A 41 -12.26 -10.45 9.46
CA ILE A 41 -12.76 -10.81 10.79
C ILE A 41 -14.26 -10.51 10.94
N ARG A 42 -14.75 -9.37 10.41
CA ARG A 42 -16.18 -8.98 10.46
C ARG A 42 -17.06 -9.81 9.52
N SER A 43 -16.53 -10.26 8.39
CA SER A 43 -17.29 -11.04 7.39
C SER A 43 -17.66 -12.45 7.85
N GLY A 44 -17.00 -12.97 8.91
CA GLY A 44 -17.36 -14.22 9.58
C GLY A 44 -17.15 -15.51 8.76
N LEU A 45 -17.39 -15.52 7.45
CA LEU A 45 -17.45 -16.71 6.60
C LEU A 45 -17.25 -16.30 5.13
N GLY A 46 -16.36 -17.02 4.43
CA GLY A 46 -16.38 -17.11 2.97
C GLY A 46 -15.53 -16.09 2.21
N LEU A 47 -14.48 -16.62 1.57
CA LEU A 47 -13.72 -15.96 0.49
C LEU A 47 -14.62 -15.43 -0.66
N GLU A 48 -15.89 -15.86 -0.73
CA GLU A 48 -16.91 -15.37 -1.67
C GLU A 48 -17.26 -13.88 -1.51
N SER A 49 -17.07 -13.30 -0.33
CA SER A 49 -17.34 -11.87 -0.12
C SER A 49 -16.27 -10.95 -0.72
N VAL A 50 -15.06 -11.47 -0.96
CA VAL A 50 -13.92 -10.70 -1.47
C VAL A 50 -14.02 -10.50 -2.99
N THR A 51 -14.51 -11.50 -3.73
CA THR A 51 -14.77 -11.38 -5.17
C THR A 51 -15.89 -10.41 -5.50
N ALA A 52 -16.91 -10.30 -4.64
CA ALA A 52 -18.01 -9.34 -4.80
C ALA A 52 -17.58 -7.86 -4.57
N LEU A 53 -16.43 -7.63 -3.94
CA LEU A 53 -15.92 -6.28 -3.62
C LEU A 53 -14.96 -5.72 -4.66
N VAL A 54 -14.46 -6.54 -5.59
CA VAL A 54 -13.64 -6.05 -6.70
C VAL A 54 -14.55 -5.84 -7.90
N PRO A 55 -15.02 -4.60 -8.18
CA PRO A 55 -15.76 -4.36 -9.40
C PRO A 55 -14.84 -4.65 -10.59
N GLY A 56 -15.16 -5.71 -11.35
CA GLY A 56 -14.40 -6.11 -12.54
C GLY A 56 -13.71 -7.47 -12.49
N VAL A 57 -13.86 -8.27 -11.43
CA VAL A 57 -13.51 -9.70 -11.45
C VAL A 57 -14.80 -10.49 -11.62
N ALA A 58 -15.12 -10.80 -12.88
CA ALA A 58 -16.16 -11.73 -13.29
C ALA A 58 -15.52 -13.03 -13.78
#